data_AF-A0A820LJV5-F1
#
_entry.id   AF-A0A820LJV5-F1
#
_cell.length_a   1.000
_cell.length_b   1.000
_cell.length_c   1.000
_cell.angle_alpha   90.00
_cell.angle_beta   90.00
_cell.angle_gamma   90.00
#
_symmetry.space_group_name_H-M   'P 1'
#
loop_
_entity.id
_entity.type
_entity.pdbx_description
1 polymer ?
#
loop_
_entity_poly.entity_id
_entity_poly.type
_entity_poly.pdbx_seq_one_letter_code
_entity_poly.pdbx_strand_id
1 'polypeptide(L)'
;MSSTQMGISEIGIYFSDDTFGDESMSGLPFIFVERHILQYSETLDDALSFIANVKRTCHLVLAVADGKLGTARMIQYSHSLVNFFDDQNLQPLAEWHPRLPNAIYCGMDWLCPSRQYKLYKQILSQYGHITPESSIQNITSIAKTGDLHVAL
;
A
#
# COMPACT_ATOMS: atom_id res chain seq x y z
N MET A 1 24.70 0.70 -2.32
CA MET A 1 23.41 0.56 -3.03
C MET A 1 22.85 -0.78 -2.61
N SER A 2 21.66 -0.82 -2.01
CA SER A 2 21.07 -2.08 -1.54
C SER A 2 20.79 -3.00 -2.72
N SER A 3 21.27 -4.24 -2.67
CA SER A 3 20.91 -5.29 -3.63
C SER A 3 19.49 -5.82 -3.42
N THR A 4 18.80 -5.36 -2.38
CA THR A 4 17.37 -5.58 -2.11
C THR A 4 16.62 -4.27 -2.37
N GLN A 5 15.73 -4.28 -3.37
CA GLN A 5 14.87 -3.16 -3.75
C GLN A 5 13.46 -3.36 -3.18
N MET A 6 13.36 -3.80 -1.93
CA MET A 6 12.07 -3.89 -1.25
C MET A 6 11.68 -2.48 -0.78
N GLY A 7 10.54 -2.00 -1.25
CA GLY A 7 9.90 -0.78 -0.79
C GLY A 7 8.71 -1.11 0.11
N ILE A 8 8.47 -0.29 1.14
CA ILE A 8 7.28 -0.42 1.99
C ILE A 8 6.64 0.95 2.22
N SER A 9 5.33 0.95 2.38
CA SER A 9 4.50 2.12 2.68
C SER A 9 3.27 1.71 3.47
N GLU A 10 2.75 2.62 4.27
CA GLU A 10 1.63 2.38 5.17
C GLU A 10 0.68 3.57 5.22
N ILE A 11 -0.61 3.27 5.40
CA ILE A 11 -1.66 4.24 5.68
C ILE A 11 -2.49 3.71 6.86
N GLY A 12 -2.62 4.54 7.89
CA GLY A 12 -3.57 4.35 8.98
C GLY A 12 -5.00 4.45 8.49
N ILE A 13 -5.84 3.48 8.83
CA ILE A 13 -7.24 3.45 8.39
C ILE A 13 -8.15 3.95 9.50
N TYR A 14 -8.86 5.05 9.23
CA TYR A 14 -9.83 5.62 10.15
C TYR A 14 -11.27 5.39 9.64
N PHE A 15 -11.46 5.44 8.31
CA PHE A 15 -12.73 5.18 7.65
C PHE A 15 -12.70 3.80 6.96
N SER A 16 -12.67 2.75 7.78
CA SER A 16 -12.87 1.37 7.33
C SER A 16 -14.33 1.13 6.89
N ASP A 17 -14.54 0.07 6.14
CA ASP A 17 -15.87 -0.51 5.92
C ASP A 17 -15.97 -1.89 6.59
N ASP A 18 -17.12 -2.54 6.44
CA ASP A 18 -17.44 -3.85 6.99
C ASP A 18 -16.54 -4.98 6.43
N THR A 19 -15.68 -4.68 5.45
CA THR A 19 -14.70 -5.62 4.92
C THR A 19 -13.41 -5.68 5.72
N PHE A 20 -13.17 -4.72 6.63
CA PHE A 20 -12.06 -4.81 7.58
C PHE A 20 -12.37 -5.79 8.71
N GLY A 21 -11.31 -6.45 9.20
CA GLY A 21 -11.38 -7.25 10.42
C GLY A 21 -11.41 -6.37 11.67
N ASP A 22 -11.08 -6.95 12.82
CA ASP A 22 -11.03 -6.27 14.11
C ASP A 22 -9.62 -5.70 14.40
N GLU A 23 -9.52 -4.89 15.44
CA GLU A 23 -8.25 -4.48 16.05
C GLU A 23 -7.98 -5.22 17.36
N SER A 24 -6.73 -5.21 17.81
CA SER A 24 -6.29 -5.85 19.04
C SER A 24 -5.01 -5.22 19.57
N MET A 25 -4.90 -5.12 20.89
CA MET A 25 -3.65 -4.74 21.57
C MET A 25 -2.67 -5.91 21.72
N SER A 26 -3.06 -7.11 21.26
CA SER A 26 -2.25 -8.32 21.33
C SER A 26 -1.73 -8.72 19.95
N GLY A 27 -0.43 -8.56 19.73
CA GLY A 27 0.24 -8.89 18.48
C GLY A 27 1.58 -8.19 18.36
N LEU A 28 2.18 -8.25 17.17
CA LEU A 28 3.36 -7.48 16.80
C LEU A 28 2.90 -6.11 16.28
N PRO A 29 3.31 -4.98 16.90
CA PRO A 29 3.02 -3.66 16.38
C PRO A 29 3.55 -3.49 14.95
N PHE A 30 2.77 -2.83 14.10
CA PHE A 30 3.01 -2.76 12.65
C PHE A 30 4.42 -2.28 12.27
N ILE A 31 5.00 -1.34 13.01
CA ILE A 31 6.35 -0.83 12.75
C ILE A 31 7.43 -1.92 12.85
N PHE A 32 7.22 -2.94 13.71
CA PHE A 32 8.11 -4.09 13.80
C PHE A 32 7.86 -5.10 12.68
N VAL A 33 6.64 -5.15 12.13
CA VAL A 33 6.34 -5.91 10.91
C VAL A 33 7.09 -5.29 9.73
N GLU A 34 6.98 -3.97 9.54
CA GLU A 34 7.66 -3.23 8.47
C GLU A 34 9.18 -3.35 8.57
N ARG A 35 9.72 -3.17 9.78
CA ARG A 35 11.16 -3.38 10.02
C ARG A 35 11.59 -4.79 9.66
N HIS A 36 10.80 -5.81 10.00
CA HIS A 36 11.14 -7.19 9.68
C HIS A 36 11.24 -7.37 8.16
N ILE A 37 10.27 -6.85 7.41
CA ILE A 37 10.26 -6.91 5.95
C ILE A 37 11.50 -6.24 5.36
N LEU A 38 11.81 -5.02 5.79
CA LEU A 38 12.96 -4.28 5.28
C LEU A 38 14.32 -4.89 5.64
N GLN A 39 14.41 -5.61 6.77
CA GLN A 39 15.68 -6.15 7.26
C GLN A 39 15.93 -7.60 6.86
N TYR A 40 14.87 -8.41 6.74
CA TYR A 40 15.00 -9.87 6.69
C TYR A 40 14.27 -10.52 5.50
N SER A 41 13.33 -9.85 4.84
CA SER A 41 12.69 -10.42 3.65
C SER A 41 13.60 -10.26 2.43
N GLU A 42 13.92 -11.37 1.77
CA GLU A 42 14.77 -11.37 0.57
C GLU A 42 13.95 -11.21 -0.71
N THR A 43 12.69 -11.69 -0.68
CA THR A 43 11.73 -11.63 -1.78
C THR A 43 10.41 -11.03 -1.34
N LEU A 44 9.59 -10.61 -2.32
CA LEU A 44 8.21 -10.22 -2.07
C LEU A 44 7.42 -11.35 -1.37
N ASP A 45 7.57 -12.60 -1.82
CA ASP A 45 6.85 -13.74 -1.24
C ASP A 45 7.21 -14.00 0.23
N ASP A 46 8.46 -13.76 0.63
CA ASP A 46 8.87 -13.83 2.05
C ASP A 46 8.13 -12.79 2.88
N ALA A 47 8.04 -11.56 2.37
CA ALA A 47 7.35 -10.46 3.04
C ALA A 47 5.84 -10.76 3.18
N LEU A 48 5.19 -11.19 2.10
CA LEU A 48 3.77 -11.54 2.12
C LEU A 48 3.49 -12.73 3.04
N SER A 49 4.36 -13.74 3.03
CA SER A 49 4.26 -14.92 3.91
C SER A 49 4.42 -14.53 5.37
N PHE A 50 5.37 -13.66 5.69
CA PHE A 50 5.54 -13.14 7.05
C PHE A 50 4.30 -12.35 7.51
N ILE A 51 3.82 -11.42 6.67
CA ILE A 51 2.63 -10.63 6.96
C ILE A 51 1.42 -11.55 7.16
N ALA A 52 1.24 -12.59 6.34
CA ALA A 52 0.11 -13.51 6.44
C ALA A 52 0.04 -14.20 7.80
N ASN A 53 1.20 -14.58 8.35
CA ASN A 53 1.31 -15.42 9.55
C ASN A 53 1.49 -14.65 10.87
N VAL A 54 1.97 -13.40 10.82
CA VAL A 54 2.17 -12.60 12.03
C VAL A 54 0.83 -12.21 12.67
N LYS A 55 0.78 -12.18 14.01
CA LYS A 55 -0.36 -11.63 14.75
C LYS A 55 -0.30 -10.11 14.69
N ARG A 56 -1.20 -9.51 13.92
CA ARG A 56 -1.28 -8.06 13.67
C ARG A 56 -2.16 -7.38 14.73
N THR A 57 -2.15 -6.05 14.78
CA THR A 57 -2.81 -5.29 15.87
C THR A 57 -3.85 -4.28 15.42
N CYS A 58 -3.64 -3.55 14.32
CA CYS A 58 -4.46 -2.40 13.96
C CYS A 58 -4.88 -2.43 12.50
N HIS A 59 -5.80 -1.55 12.11
CA HIS A 59 -6.22 -1.36 10.72
C HIS A 59 -5.20 -0.53 9.94
N LEU A 60 -4.66 -1.12 8.88
CA LEU A 60 -3.77 -0.44 7.94
C LEU A 60 -4.11 -0.84 6.51
N VAL A 61 -3.71 0.03 5.58
CA VAL A 61 -3.35 -0.38 4.23
C VAL A 61 -1.83 -0.34 4.15
N LEU A 62 -1.20 -1.48 3.94
CA LEU A 62 0.24 -1.56 3.65
C LEU A 62 0.45 -1.72 2.15
N ALA A 63 1.60 -1.27 1.65
CA ALA A 63 2.07 -1.60 0.32
C ALA A 63 3.50 -2.11 0.41
N VAL A 64 3.77 -3.26 -0.21
CA VAL A 64 5.12 -3.84 -0.32
C VAL A 64 5.45 -3.98 -1.80
N ALA A 65 6.55 -3.38 -2.24
CA ALA A 65 7.02 -3.39 -3.61
C ALA A 65 8.36 -4.12 -3.73
N ASP A 66 8.57 -4.81 -4.84
CA ASP A 66 9.86 -5.40 -5.21
C ASP A 66 10.32 -4.79 -6.54
N GLY A 67 11.34 -3.93 -6.47
CA GLY A 67 11.90 -3.25 -7.64
C GLY A 67 12.56 -4.20 -8.65
N LYS A 68 12.97 -5.42 -8.25
CA LYS A 68 13.53 -6.41 -9.19
C LYS A 68 12.44 -7.03 -10.05
N LEU A 69 11.28 -7.29 -9.46
CA LEU A 69 10.12 -7.87 -10.13
C LEU A 69 9.27 -6.80 -10.83
N GLY A 70 9.44 -5.52 -10.46
CA GLY A 70 8.61 -4.43 -10.97
C GLY A 70 7.14 -4.59 -10.57
N THR A 71 6.89 -5.15 -9.39
CA THR A 71 5.53 -5.44 -8.90
C THR A 71 5.39 -5.01 -7.45
N ALA A 72 4.16 -4.74 -7.05
CA ALA A 72 3.82 -4.40 -5.68
C ALA A 72 2.52 -5.10 -5.26
N ARG A 73 2.33 -5.23 -3.96
CA ARG A 73 1.08 -5.70 -3.35
C ARG A 73 0.58 -4.66 -2.37
N MET A 74 -0.68 -4.29 -2.53
CA MET A 74 -1.42 -3.59 -1.49
C MET A 74 -1.99 -4.65 -0.55
N ILE A 75 -1.95 -4.38 0.75
CA ILE A 75 -2.38 -5.30 1.78
C ILE A 75 -3.41 -4.59 2.64
N GLN A 76 -4.64 -5.11 2.66
CA GLN A 76 -5.58 -4.77 3.72
C GLN A 76 -5.16 -5.55 4.96
N TYR A 77 -4.87 -4.81 6.04
CA TYR A 77 -4.17 -5.32 7.21
C TYR A 77 -5.02 -5.01 8.45
N SER A 78 -5.32 -6.03 9.25
CA SER A 78 -6.00 -5.92 10.54
C SER A 78 -5.59 -7.06 11.46
N HIS A 79 -6.07 -7.08 12.72
CA HIS A 79 -5.80 -8.18 13.64
C HIS A 79 -6.33 -9.51 13.09
N SER A 80 -7.60 -9.55 12.69
CA SER A 80 -8.28 -10.80 12.31
C SER A 80 -8.27 -11.09 10.81
N LEU A 81 -7.94 -10.12 9.96
CA LEU A 81 -7.99 -10.24 8.51
C LEU A 81 -6.72 -9.71 7.84
N VAL A 82 -6.30 -10.40 6.77
CA VAL A 82 -5.32 -9.92 5.81
C VAL A 82 -5.77 -10.30 4.40
N ASN A 83 -5.79 -9.32 3.49
CA ASN A 83 -6.03 -9.56 2.08
C ASN A 83 -4.90 -8.92 1.26
N PHE A 84 -4.55 -9.58 0.15
CA PHE A 84 -3.48 -9.13 -0.75
C PHE A 84 -4.07 -8.74 -2.09
N PHE A 85 -3.69 -7.56 -2.56
CA PHE A 85 -4.19 -6.99 -3.79
C PHE A 85 -3.08 -6.63 -4.77
N ASP A 86 -3.34 -6.88 -6.04
CA ASP A 86 -2.59 -6.44 -7.21
C ASP A 86 -3.45 -5.51 -8.09
N ASP A 87 -2.96 -5.16 -9.27
CA ASP A 87 -3.65 -4.30 -10.23
C ASP A 87 -4.94 -4.91 -10.79
N GLN A 88 -5.09 -6.25 -10.73
CA GLN A 88 -6.24 -6.96 -11.28
C GLN A 88 -7.37 -7.10 -10.28
N ASN A 89 -7.06 -7.18 -8.99
CA ASN A 89 -8.05 -7.38 -7.93
C ASN A 89 -8.14 -6.23 -6.90
N LEU A 90 -7.43 -5.11 -7.12
CA LEU A 90 -7.42 -3.94 -6.24
C LEU A 90 -8.82 -3.56 -5.74
N GLN A 91 -8.88 -3.29 -4.43
CA GLN A 91 -10.08 -2.89 -3.70
C GLN A 91 -9.82 -1.56 -2.96
N PRO A 92 -10.87 -0.79 -2.64
CA PRO A 92 -12.26 -1.00 -3.06
C PRO A 92 -12.45 -0.69 -4.55
N LEU A 93 -13.17 -1.52 -5.31
CA LEU A 93 -13.50 -1.21 -6.70
C LEU A 93 -14.68 -0.25 -6.77
N ALA A 94 -14.43 0.99 -7.21
CA ALA A 94 -15.46 2.01 -7.36
C ALA A 94 -15.13 3.02 -8.47
N GLU A 95 -16.11 3.83 -8.89
CA GLU A 95 -15.88 4.90 -9.90
C GLU A 95 -14.79 5.90 -9.47
N TRP A 96 -14.66 6.14 -8.16
CA TRP A 96 -13.66 7.02 -7.56
C TRP A 96 -12.34 6.31 -7.24
N HIS A 97 -12.27 4.99 -7.42
CA HIS A 97 -11.08 4.16 -7.24
C HIS A 97 -11.05 3.01 -8.26
N PRO A 98 -10.93 3.34 -9.56
CA PRO A 98 -10.86 2.33 -10.61
C PRO A 98 -9.49 1.64 -10.63
N ARG A 99 -9.45 0.40 -11.13
CA ARG A 99 -8.20 -0.33 -11.32
C ARG A 99 -7.39 0.27 -12.47
N LEU A 100 -6.08 0.31 -12.29
CA LEU A 100 -5.13 0.71 -13.33
C LEU A 100 -4.18 -0.47 -13.56
N PRO A 101 -3.99 -0.94 -14.81
CA PRO A 101 -3.01 -1.99 -15.07
C PRO A 101 -1.64 -1.63 -14.51
N ASN A 102 -0.90 -2.59 -13.99
CA ASN A 102 0.45 -2.40 -13.43
C ASN A 102 0.56 -1.32 -12.33
N ALA A 103 -0.54 -0.95 -11.66
CA ALA A 103 -0.52 0.05 -10.59
C ALA A 103 -1.50 -0.29 -9.47
N ILE A 104 -1.01 -0.16 -8.25
CA ILE A 104 -1.80 -0.14 -7.01
C ILE A 104 -1.64 1.24 -6.38
N TYR A 105 -2.69 1.75 -5.73
CA TYR A 105 -2.63 3.08 -5.12
C TYR A 105 -3.68 3.22 -4.02
N CYS A 106 -3.37 3.94 -2.94
CA CYS A 106 -4.31 4.33 -1.91
C CYS A 106 -4.04 5.77 -1.51
N GLY A 107 -5.07 6.62 -1.55
CA GLY A 107 -4.92 8.07 -1.47
C GLY A 107 -4.78 8.63 -0.06
N MET A 108 -5.41 8.04 0.96
CA MET A 108 -5.37 8.57 2.33
C MET A 108 -6.03 7.65 3.35
N ASP A 109 -7.06 6.93 2.93
CA ASP A 109 -7.86 6.03 3.77
C ASP A 109 -8.63 5.07 2.85
N TRP A 110 -9.24 4.03 3.41
CA TRP A 110 -10.01 3.03 2.65
C TRP A 110 -11.22 3.68 1.97
N LEU A 111 -12.13 4.29 2.75
CA LEU A 111 -13.28 5.03 2.24
C LEU A 111 -13.01 6.54 2.17
N CYS A 112 -12.12 6.95 1.26
CA CYS A 112 -11.86 8.37 1.02
C CYS A 112 -12.00 8.78 -0.45
N PRO A 113 -13.23 8.79 -1.03
CA PRO A 113 -13.46 8.98 -2.46
C PRO A 113 -12.75 10.21 -3.06
N SER A 114 -12.79 11.34 -2.35
CA SER A 114 -12.20 12.59 -2.85
C SER A 114 -10.67 12.56 -2.96
N ARG A 115 -9.99 11.80 -2.09
CA ARG A 115 -8.53 11.67 -2.08
C ARG A 115 -8.07 10.56 -3.02
N GLN A 116 -8.75 9.42 -2.97
CA GLN A 116 -8.56 8.29 -3.87
C GLN A 116 -8.67 8.74 -5.33
N TYR A 117 -9.76 9.44 -5.68
CA TYR A 117 -9.97 9.92 -7.05
C TYR A 117 -8.96 11.00 -7.48
N LYS A 118 -8.51 11.84 -6.55
CA LYS A 118 -7.44 12.81 -6.84
C LYS A 118 -6.12 12.12 -7.15
N LEU A 119 -5.73 11.13 -6.34
CA LEU A 119 -4.51 10.35 -6.56
C LEU A 119 -4.59 9.59 -7.89
N TYR A 120 -5.70 8.90 -8.14
CA TYR A 120 -5.98 8.22 -9.42
C TYR A 120 -5.73 9.15 -10.62
N LYS A 121 -6.32 10.35 -10.60
CA LYS A 121 -6.15 11.31 -11.71
C LYS A 121 -4.70 11.75 -11.90
N GLN A 122 -3.94 11.92 -10.82
CA GLN A 122 -2.54 12.31 -10.94
C GLN A 122 -1.68 11.16 -11.49
N ILE A 123 -1.88 9.94 -11.00
CA ILE A 123 -1.23 8.74 -11.55
C ILE A 123 -1.57 8.61 -13.03
N LEU A 124 -2.85 8.73 -13.41
CA LEU A 124 -3.30 8.65 -14.79
C LEU A 124 -2.63 9.71 -15.68
N SER A 125 -2.46 10.94 -15.16
CA SER A 125 -1.82 12.03 -15.92
C SER A 125 -0.34 11.80 -16.23
N GLN A 126 0.34 10.97 -15.43
CA GLN A 126 1.76 10.62 -15.58
C GLN A 126 1.94 9.16 -16.02
N TYR A 127 0.87 8.46 -16.35
CA TYR A 127 0.87 7.02 -16.53
C TYR A 127 1.80 6.59 -17.67
N GLY A 128 2.61 5.56 -17.40
CA GLY A 128 3.69 5.11 -18.30
C GLY A 128 4.96 5.99 -18.30
N HIS A 129 4.96 7.12 -17.59
CA HIS A 129 6.06 8.08 -17.53
C HIS A 129 6.36 8.52 -16.09
N ILE A 130 5.99 7.69 -15.11
CA ILE A 130 6.24 7.96 -13.70
C ILE A 130 7.73 7.78 -13.42
N THR A 131 8.36 8.83 -12.89
CA THR A 131 9.72 8.84 -12.39
C THR A 131 9.70 9.23 -10.90
N PRO A 132 10.78 9.03 -10.15
CA PRO A 132 10.88 9.56 -8.79
C PRO A 132 10.56 11.06 -8.70
N GLU A 133 11.03 11.86 -9.65
CA GLU A 133 10.80 13.30 -9.69
C GLU A 133 9.34 13.63 -10.01
N SER A 134 8.74 13.00 -11.03
CA SER A 134 7.34 13.27 -11.38
C SER A 134 6.38 12.74 -10.33
N SER A 135 6.72 11.64 -9.64
CA SER A 135 6.03 11.16 -8.46
C SER A 135 5.95 12.22 -7.36
N ILE A 136 7.09 12.81 -6.98
CA ILE A 136 7.16 13.84 -5.95
C ILE A 136 6.44 15.12 -6.39
N GLN A 137 6.73 15.60 -7.60
CA GLN A 137 6.33 16.94 -8.03
C GLN A 137 4.92 17.01 -8.60
N ASN A 138 4.45 15.94 -9.26
CA ASN A 138 3.21 15.95 -10.02
C ASN A 138 2.15 15.00 -9.46
N ILE A 139 2.53 14.04 -8.62
CA ILE A 139 1.58 13.08 -8.02
C ILE A 139 1.32 13.42 -6.56
N THR A 140 2.30 13.21 -5.68
CA THR A 140 2.08 13.28 -4.23
C THR A 140 1.83 14.69 -3.73
N SER A 141 2.55 15.68 -4.26
CA SER A 141 2.36 17.10 -3.95
C SER A 141 0.93 17.59 -4.29
N ILE A 142 0.37 17.15 -5.42
CA ILE A 142 -0.94 17.60 -5.92
C ILE A 142 -2.06 16.83 -5.25
N ALA A 143 -1.89 15.51 -5.06
CA ALA A 143 -2.84 14.68 -4.33
C ALA A 143 -2.94 15.11 -2.85
N LYS A 144 -1.93 15.84 -2.34
CA LYS A 144 -1.81 16.31 -0.96
C LYS A 144 -1.94 15.16 0.01
N THR A 145 -1.30 14.06 -0.34
CA THR A 145 -1.18 12.85 0.48
C THR A 145 0.09 13.05 1.31
N GLY A 146 0.01 13.96 2.29
CA GLY A 146 1.14 14.41 3.11
C GLY A 146 1.82 13.31 3.92
N ASP A 147 1.21 12.13 3.97
CA ASP A 147 1.66 10.92 4.67
C ASP A 147 1.98 9.76 3.72
N LEU A 148 2.07 10.00 2.41
CA LEU A 148 2.36 8.92 1.46
C LEU A 148 3.86 8.58 1.46
N HIS A 149 4.22 7.46 2.05
CA HIS A 149 5.45 6.75 1.67
C HIS A 149 5.25 6.23 0.24
N VAL A 150 6.14 6.61 -0.69
CA VAL A 150 6.07 6.12 -2.07
C VAL A 150 7.13 5.03 -2.24
N ALA A 151 6.69 3.83 -2.62
CA ALA A 151 7.55 2.81 -3.19
C ALA A 151 7.40 2.83 -4.71
N LEU A 152 8.47 3.17 -5.43
CA LEU A 152 8.55 3.19 -6.91
C LEU A 152 9.45 2.07 -7.40
#